data_AF-A0AAV5U5P5-F1
#
_entry.id   AF-A0AAV5U5P5-F1
#
_cell.length_a   1.000
_cell.length_b   1.000
_cell.length_c   1.000
_cell.angle_alpha   90.00
_cell.angle_beta   90.00
_cell.angle_gamma   90.00
#
_symmetry.space_group_name_H-M   'P 1'
#
loop_
_entity.id
_entity.type
_entity.pdbx_description
1 polymer ?
#
loop_
_entity_poly.entity_id
_entity_poly.type
_entity_poly.pdbx_seq_one_letter_code
_entity_poly.pdbx_strand_id
1 'polypeptide(L)'
;QDDGSLTTVMEWTPVPFEKGTSGNRWCVGYKVYISIADTFTVFDLPEEELANSSKPSVKLEGLQPVYTYVARVAAYNSGGVGPQSEPISIRLGIRYFQFVSAAASATDFILLIILLVMTQLW
;
A
#
# COMPACT_ATOMS: atom_id res chain seq x y z
N GLN A 1 -4.66 -10.18 16.32
CA GLN A 1 -3.53 -9.46 16.92
C GLN A 1 -3.06 -8.51 15.84
N ASP A 2 -3.22 -7.22 16.03
CA ASP A 2 -2.75 -6.21 15.08
C ASP A 2 -1.21 -6.18 15.18
N ASP A 3 -0.53 -6.65 14.14
CA ASP A 3 0.94 -6.71 14.09
C ASP A 3 1.55 -5.35 13.68
N GLY A 4 0.72 -4.31 13.54
CA GLY A 4 1.14 -2.99 13.09
C GLY A 4 1.52 -2.95 11.62
N SER A 5 1.28 -4.03 10.86
CA SER A 5 1.46 -4.02 9.42
C SER A 5 0.40 -3.16 8.74
N LEU A 6 0.81 -2.52 7.66
CA LEU A 6 0.00 -1.63 6.88
C LEU A 6 -0.30 -2.25 5.52
N THR A 7 -1.35 -1.73 4.92
CA THR A 7 -1.81 -2.13 3.60
C THR A 7 -1.86 -0.91 2.70
N THR A 8 -1.47 -1.06 1.44
CA THR A 8 -1.70 -0.06 0.40
C THR A 8 -2.18 -0.71 -0.90
N VAL A 9 -2.79 0.08 -1.78
CA VAL A 9 -3.16 -0.36 -3.13
C VAL A 9 -2.23 0.32 -4.12
N MET A 10 -1.63 -0.48 -5.00
CA MET A 10 -0.83 0.00 -6.11
C MET A 10 -1.61 -0.20 -7.41
N GLU A 11 -1.67 0.84 -8.24
CA GLU A 11 -2.32 0.81 -9.55
C GLU A 11 -1.29 1.14 -10.62
N TRP A 12 -1.49 0.63 -11.84
CA TRP A 12 -0.62 0.94 -12.98
C TRP A 12 -1.40 1.13 -14.27
N THR A 13 -0.76 1.75 -15.26
CA THR A 13 -1.32 1.88 -16.61
C THR A 13 -1.33 0.50 -17.29
N PRO A 14 -2.46 0.05 -17.84
CA PRO A 14 -2.53 -1.26 -18.48
C PRO A 14 -1.72 -1.30 -19.77
N VAL A 15 -1.06 -2.43 -20.00
CA VAL A 15 -0.53 -2.81 -21.30
C VAL A 15 -1.61 -3.63 -22.02
N PRO A 16 -2.04 -3.25 -23.22
CA PRO A 16 -2.94 -4.08 -24.01
C PRO A 16 -2.29 -5.42 -24.32
N PHE A 17 -2.89 -6.50 -23.85
CA PHE A 17 -2.49 -7.84 -24.30
C PHE A 17 -3.14 -8.09 -25.65
N GLU A 18 -2.31 -8.37 -26.67
CA GLU A 18 -2.85 -8.86 -27.93
C GLU A 18 -3.63 -10.14 -27.63
N LYS A 19 -4.88 -10.20 -28.08
CA LYS A 19 -5.69 -11.41 -28.01
C LYS A 19 -5.08 -12.41 -28.99
N GLY A 20 -4.07 -13.15 -28.53
CA GLY A 20 -3.48 -14.23 -29.28
C GLY A 20 -4.57 -15.19 -29.77
N THR A 21 -4.39 -15.72 -30.96
CA THR A 21 -5.27 -16.75 -31.54
C THR A 21 -5.32 -18.03 -30.68
N SER A 22 -4.34 -18.21 -29.78
CA SER A 22 -4.30 -19.25 -28.76
C SER A 22 -5.01 -18.80 -27.48
N GLY A 23 -6.14 -19.42 -27.15
CA GLY A 23 -6.97 -19.13 -25.97
C GLY A 23 -6.37 -19.41 -24.59
N ASN A 24 -5.04 -19.33 -24.42
CA ASN A 24 -4.38 -19.51 -23.12
C ASN A 24 -4.07 -18.16 -22.46
N ARG A 25 -5.12 -17.53 -21.90
CA ARG A 25 -5.02 -16.27 -21.15
C ARG A 25 -4.27 -16.40 -19.82
N TRP A 26 -4.04 -17.62 -19.32
CA TRP A 26 -3.20 -17.87 -18.15
C TRP A 26 -1.72 -17.56 -18.38
N CYS A 27 -1.29 -17.47 -19.64
CA CYS A 27 0.08 -17.11 -19.98
C CYS A 27 0.33 -15.60 -20.05
N VAL A 28 -0.65 -14.73 -19.76
CA VAL A 28 -0.47 -13.27 -19.74
C VAL A 28 -0.82 -12.68 -18.37
N GLY A 29 -0.16 -11.59 -18.01
CA GLY A 29 -0.40 -10.92 -16.74
C GLY A 29 0.71 -9.96 -16.36
N TYR A 30 0.85 -9.72 -15.06
CA TYR A 30 1.86 -8.83 -14.49
C TYR A 30 2.67 -9.52 -13.40
N LYS A 31 3.95 -9.17 -13.31
CA LYS A 31 4.81 -9.44 -12.16
C LYS A 31 5.04 -8.14 -11.40
N VAL A 32 4.76 -8.14 -10.10
CA VAL A 32 5.01 -7.00 -9.22
C VAL A 32 6.21 -7.31 -8.34
N TYR A 33 7.26 -6.52 -8.48
CA TYR A 33 8.50 -6.63 -7.73
C TYR A 33 8.47 -5.61 -6.61
N ILE A 34 8.67 -6.04 -5.37
CA ILE A 34 8.72 -5.17 -4.21
C ILE A 34 10.01 -5.45 -3.46
N SER A 35 10.77 -4.41 -3.15
CA SER A 35 12.03 -4.52 -2.45
C SER A 35 12.15 -3.56 -1.29
N ILE A 36 12.85 -4.00 -0.25
CA ILE A 36 13.36 -3.16 0.84
C ILE A 36 14.85 -3.46 0.94
N ALA A 37 15.70 -2.45 0.78
CA ALA A 37 17.14 -2.64 0.66
C ALA A 37 17.47 -3.73 -0.38
N ASP A 38 18.18 -4.79 0.00
CA ASP A 38 18.63 -5.87 -0.91
C ASP A 38 17.65 -7.07 -0.98
N THR A 39 16.55 -7.04 -0.23
CA THR A 39 15.56 -8.12 -0.22
C THR A 39 14.41 -7.78 -1.16
N PHE A 40 14.03 -8.70 -2.05
CA PHE A 40 12.88 -8.53 -2.93
C PHE A 40 11.90 -9.71 -2.87
N THR A 41 10.63 -9.39 -3.11
CA THR A 41 9.51 -10.33 -3.27
C THR A 41 8.86 -10.07 -4.63
N VAL A 42 8.39 -11.13 -5.28
CA VAL A 42 7.69 -11.05 -6.56
C VAL A 42 6.29 -11.64 -6.42
N PHE A 43 5.30 -10.90 -6.89
CA PHE A 43 3.92 -11.36 -7.00
C PHE A 43 3.58 -11.61 -8.46
N ASP A 44 3.04 -12.78 -8.74
CA ASP A 44 2.55 -13.17 -10.06
C ASP A 44 1.04 -12.95 -10.11
N LEU A 45 0.60 -12.11 -11.05
CA LEU A 45 -0.79 -11.70 -11.20
C LEU A 45 -1.25 -12.03 -12.62
N PRO A 46 -1.80 -13.25 -12.85
CA PRO A 46 -2.44 -13.59 -14.11
C PRO A 46 -3.55 -12.59 -14.46
N GLU A 47 -3.73 -12.29 -15.75
CA GLU A 47 -4.76 -11.33 -16.19
C GLU A 47 -6.15 -11.70 -15.67
N GLU A 48 -6.45 -12.99 -15.55
CA GLU A 48 -7.75 -13.51 -15.10
C GLU A 48 -8.03 -13.26 -13.61
N GLU A 49 -6.98 -13.02 -12.82
CA GLU A 49 -7.10 -12.68 -11.39
C GLU A 49 -7.22 -11.16 -11.19
N LEU A 50 -6.99 -10.36 -12.24
CA LEU A 50 -7.15 -8.91 -12.17
C LEU A 50 -8.64 -8.57 -12.10
N ALA A 51 -9.04 -7.89 -11.03
CA ALA A 51 -10.41 -7.40 -10.86
C ALA A 51 -10.83 -6.44 -12.00
N ASN A 52 -9.88 -5.72 -12.60
CA ASN A 52 -10.12 -4.82 -13.71
C ASN A 52 -8.87 -4.72 -14.61
N SER A 53 -8.91 -5.28 -15.81
CA SER A 53 -7.79 -5.21 -16.76
C SER A 53 -7.55 -3.82 -17.35
N SER A 54 -8.55 -2.94 -17.34
CA SER A 54 -8.43 -1.54 -17.78
C SER A 54 -7.88 -0.62 -16.69
N LYS A 55 -7.89 -1.07 -15.43
CA LYS A 55 -7.33 -0.36 -14.28
C LYS A 55 -6.68 -1.36 -13.32
N PRO A 56 -5.58 -2.00 -13.74
CA PRO A 56 -4.98 -3.08 -13.00
C PRO A 56 -4.37 -2.55 -11.69
N SER A 57 -4.58 -3.32 -10.63
CA SER A 57 -4.14 -2.96 -9.29
C SER A 57 -3.82 -4.20 -8.45
N VAL A 58 -3.03 -4.00 -7.39
CA VAL A 58 -2.73 -5.03 -6.40
C VAL A 58 -2.81 -4.44 -5.00
N LYS A 59 -3.37 -5.22 -4.08
CA LYS A 59 -3.35 -4.92 -2.65
C LYS A 59 -2.04 -5.46 -2.07
N LEU A 60 -1.24 -4.56 -1.52
CA LEU A 60 0.02 -4.87 -0.85
C LEU A 60 -0.23 -4.88 0.64
N GLU A 61 -0.05 -6.02 1.27
CA GLU A 61 -0.28 -6.26 2.71
C GLU A 61 1.05 -6.58 3.41
N GLY A 62 1.04 -6.55 4.75
CA GLY A 62 2.24 -6.89 5.54
C GLY A 62 3.32 -5.80 5.53
N LEU A 63 3.02 -4.60 5.04
CA LEU A 63 4.01 -3.53 4.91
C LEU A 63 4.29 -2.89 6.26
N GLN A 64 5.52 -3.02 6.74
CA GLN A 64 5.94 -2.39 7.98
C GLN A 64 6.14 -0.87 7.81
N PRO A 65 5.69 -0.04 8.78
CA PRO A 65 5.96 1.40 8.77
C PRO A 65 7.46 1.70 8.86
N VAL A 66 7.85 2.95 8.60
CA VAL A 66 9.25 3.45 8.64
C VAL A 66 10.13 2.96 7.47
N TYR A 67 9.83 1.81 6.89
CA TYR A 67 10.52 1.33 5.69
C TYR A 67 10.11 2.09 4.43
N THR A 68 11.07 2.23 3.51
CA THR A 68 10.82 2.68 2.14
C THR A 68 10.91 1.47 1.22
N TYR A 69 9.81 1.17 0.56
CA TYR A 69 9.72 0.09 -0.41
C TYR A 69 9.93 0.64 -1.80
N VAL A 70 10.63 -0.10 -2.65
CA VAL A 70 10.72 0.20 -4.07
C VAL A 70 9.91 -0.85 -4.83
N ALA A 71 8.90 -0.40 -5.57
CA ALA A 71 8.03 -1.25 -6.37
C ALA A 71 8.24 -1.03 -7.88
N ARG A 72 8.16 -2.11 -8.65
CA ARG A 72 8.20 -2.13 -10.12
C ARG A 72 7.18 -3.13 -10.65
N VAL A 73 6.67 -2.90 -11.85
CA VAL A 73 5.75 -3.82 -12.53
C VAL A 73 6.31 -4.20 -13.89
N ALA A 74 6.19 -5.46 -14.28
CA ALA A 74 6.47 -5.91 -15.63
C ALA A 74 5.30 -6.73 -16.16
N ALA A 75 4.87 -6.47 -17.40
CA ALA A 75 3.95 -7.36 -18.09
C ALA A 75 4.68 -8.66 -18.47
N TYR A 76 3.98 -9.79 -18.50
CA TYR A 76 4.51 -11.04 -19.03
C TYR A 76 3.53 -11.66 -20.02
N ASN A 77 4.07 -12.46 -20.94
CA ASN A 77 3.32 -13.35 -21.81
C ASN A 77 4.04 -14.71 -21.95
N SER A 78 3.58 -15.57 -22.87
CA SER A 78 4.23 -16.86 -23.16
C SER A 78 5.67 -16.73 -23.68
N GLY A 79 6.05 -15.57 -24.22
CA GLY A 79 7.41 -15.26 -24.65
C GLY A 79 8.34 -14.82 -23.51
N GLY A 80 7.81 -14.57 -22.32
CA GLY A 80 8.57 -14.20 -21.14
C GLY A 80 8.11 -12.90 -20.49
N VAL A 81 9.00 -12.33 -19.66
CA VAL A 81 8.74 -11.09 -18.92
C VAL A 81 9.28 -9.91 -19.71
N GLY A 82 8.44 -8.90 -19.90
CA GLY A 82 8.83 -7.63 -20.54
C GLY A 82 9.70 -6.75 -19.63
N PRO A 83 10.03 -5.53 -20.07
CA PRO A 83 10.78 -4.58 -19.26
C PRO A 83 10.01 -4.19 -17.99
N GLN A 84 10.74 -3.95 -16.91
CA GLN A 84 10.18 -3.39 -15.69
C GLN A 84 9.87 -1.91 -15.89
N SER A 85 8.81 -1.43 -15.24
CA SER A 85 8.50 -0.01 -15.11
C SER A 85 9.62 0.76 -14.40
N GLU A 86 9.57 2.08 -14.51
CA GLU A 86 10.30 2.96 -13.59
C GLU A 86 9.94 2.62 -12.14
N PRO A 87 10.91 2.70 -11.20
CA PRO A 87 10.66 2.42 -9.80
C PRO A 87 9.78 3.49 -9.17
N ILE A 88 8.82 3.05 -8.36
CA ILE A 88 8.10 3.93 -7.45
C ILE A 88 8.54 3.67 -6.01
N SER A 89 8.67 4.75 -5.23
CA SER A 89 8.98 4.66 -3.79
C SER A 89 7.68 4.73 -2.98
N ILE A 90 7.45 3.72 -2.16
CA ILE A 90 6.30 3.64 -1.26
C ILE A 90 6.80 3.80 0.17
N ARG A 91 6.35 4.86 0.84
CA ARG A 91 6.62 5.12 2.26
C ARG A 91 5.31 5.30 2.99
N LEU A 92 5.03 4.42 3.94
CA LEU A 92 3.82 4.47 4.74
C LEU A 92 4.09 5.26 6.02
N GLY A 93 3.26 6.27 6.27
CA GLY A 93 3.31 7.06 7.49
C GLY A 93 2.64 6.32 8.65
N ILE A 94 3.18 6.47 9.85
CA ILE A 94 2.52 5.99 11.06
C ILE A 94 1.37 6.96 11.38
N ARG A 95 0.15 6.43 11.50
CA ARG A 95 -1.02 7.19 11.94
C ARG A 95 -1.04 7.29 13.46
N TYR A 96 -0.17 8.14 14.03
CA TYR A 96 -0.11 8.40 15.47
C TYR A 96 -1.37 9.08 16.05
N PHE A 97 -2.28 9.60 15.21
CA PHE A 97 -3.33 10.53 15.66
C PHE A 97 -4.61 9.89 16.22
N GLN A 98 -4.89 8.59 16.02
CA GLN A 98 -6.14 8.01 16.54
C GLN A 98 -6.09 7.59 18.01
N PHE A 99 -4.91 7.46 18.61
CA PHE A 99 -4.76 7.08 20.03
C PHE A 99 -4.60 8.26 20.99
N VAL A 100 -4.28 9.46 20.47
CA VAL A 100 -4.14 10.68 21.31
C VAL A 100 -5.45 11.49 21.35
N SER A 101 -6.38 11.28 20.42
CA SER A 101 -7.67 12.01 20.39
C SER A 101 -8.80 11.36 21.18
N ALA A 102 -8.63 10.12 21.68
CA ALA A 102 -9.66 9.46 22.48
C ALA A 102 -9.50 9.73 24.00
N ALA A 103 -8.29 10.05 24.46
CA ALA A 103 -8.02 10.27 25.89
C ALA A 103 -8.06 11.75 26.30
N ALA A 104 -7.85 12.69 25.39
CA ALA A 104 -7.93 14.12 25.68
C ALA A 104 -9.33 14.66 25.37
N SER A 105 -10.33 14.21 26.13
CA SER A 105 -11.65 14.84 26.14
C SER A 105 -11.50 16.30 26.57
N ALA A 106 -12.06 17.23 25.81
CA ALA A 106 -12.07 18.67 26.10
C ALA A 106 -12.62 19.04 27.51
N THR A 107 -13.21 18.09 28.22
CA THR A 107 -13.60 18.25 29.63
C THR A 107 -12.40 18.40 30.58
N ASP A 108 -11.27 17.73 30.32
CA ASP A 108 -10.11 17.80 31.23
C ASP A 108 -9.42 19.16 31.18
N PHE A 109 -9.32 19.77 29.99
CA PHE A 109 -8.79 21.13 29.85
C PHE A 109 -9.68 22.17 30.53
N ILE A 110 -11.00 22.03 30.43
CA ILE A 110 -11.95 22.95 31.05
C ILE A 110 -11.88 22.85 32.59
N LEU A 111 -11.81 21.63 33.14
CA LEU A 111 -11.67 21.42 34.59
C LEU A 111 -10.33 21.95 35.12
N LEU A 112 -9.24 21.80 34.37
CA LEU A 112 -7.92 22.29 34.77
C LEU A 112 -7.85 23.83 34.75
N ILE A 113 -8.51 24.47 33.77
CA ILE A 113 -8.67 25.94 33.74
C ILE A 113 -9.53 26.43 34.91
N ILE A 114 -10.66 25.77 35.20
CA ILE A 114 -11.53 26.13 36.33
C ILE A 114 -10.79 25.96 37.66
N LEU A 115 -10.04 24.86 37.84
CA LEU A 115 -9.25 24.63 39.04
C LEU A 115 -8.14 25.70 39.22
N LEU A 116 -7.44 26.05 38.14
CA LEU A 116 -6.45 27.13 38.16
C LEU A 116 -7.07 28.47 38.56
N VAL A 117 -8.20 28.85 37.96
CA VAL A 117 -8.89 30.12 38.28
C VAL A 117 -9.36 30.15 39.75
N MET A 118 -9.84 29.03 40.29
CA MET A 118 -10.28 28.95 41.69
C MET A 118 -9.12 29.03 42.70
N THR A 119 -7.93 28.57 42.34
CA THR A 119 -6.75 28.63 43.22
C THR A 119 -6.10 30.02 43.29
N GLN A 120 -6.40 30.93 42.35
CA GLN A 120 -5.86 32.30 42.30
C GLN A 120 -6.80 33.34 42.93
N LEU A 121 -7.93 32.90 43.49
CA LEU A 121 -8.97 33.76 44.08
C LEU A 121 -9.03 33.68 45.63
N TRP A 122 -7.98 33.15 46.27
CA TRP A 122 -7.81 33.14 47.72
C TRP A 122 -6.48 33.80 48.11
#